data_AF-A0A2V8BZW2-F1
#
_entry.id   AF-A0A2V8BZW2-F1
#
_cell.length_a   1.000
_cell.length_b   1.000
_cell.length_c   1.000
_cell.angle_alpha   90.00
_cell.angle_beta   90.00
_cell.angle_gamma   90.00
#
_symmetry.space_group_name_H-M   'P 1'
#
loop_
_entity.id
_entity.type
_entity.pdbx_description
1 polymer ?
#
loop_
_entity_poly.entity_id
_entity_poly.type
_entity_poly.pdbx_seq_one_letter_code
_entity_poly.pdbx_strand_id
1 'polypeptide(L)'
;MSQPKPATDWERRIDELMAQQIGSADYAERKRLFDEVQQILYEHQPVVYFAAQKWYVAVSSRLVNVTPALYQPLPVLWAADTIAVRPR
;
A
#
# COMPACT_ATOMS: atom_id res chain seq x y z
N MET A 1 0.32 -9.07 -20.57
CA MET A 1 0.50 -9.97 -19.42
C MET A 1 -0.87 -10.18 -18.79
N SER A 2 -1.51 -11.30 -19.08
CA SER A 2 -2.75 -11.70 -18.40
C SER A 2 -2.68 -13.21 -18.26
N GLN A 3 -2.66 -13.69 -17.02
CA GLN A 3 -2.65 -15.11 -16.72
C GLN A 3 -3.97 -15.44 -16.01
N PRO A 4 -4.87 -16.22 -16.64
CA PRO A 4 -6.21 -16.44 -16.11
C PRO A 4 -6.26 -17.39 -14.89
N LYS A 5 -5.16 -18.10 -14.59
CA LYS A 5 -5.01 -19.00 -13.45
C LYS A 5 -3.55 -19.01 -12.98
N PRO A 6 -3.28 -19.30 -11.68
CA PRO A 6 -1.92 -19.47 -11.18
C PRO A 6 -1.15 -20.47 -12.03
N ALA A 7 0.07 -20.12 -12.42
CA ALA A 7 0.95 -20.99 -13.19
C ALA A 7 1.55 -22.10 -12.31
N THR A 8 1.65 -21.82 -11.02
CA THR A 8 2.39 -22.63 -10.04
C THR A 8 1.58 -22.85 -8.76
N ASP A 9 1.99 -23.84 -7.96
CA ASP A 9 1.36 -24.12 -6.68
C ASP A 9 1.62 -23.02 -5.64
N TRP A 10 2.77 -22.36 -5.68
CA TRP A 10 3.08 -21.27 -4.75
C TRP A 10 2.24 -20.00 -5.05
N GLU A 11 1.97 -19.70 -6.31
CA GLU A 11 1.05 -18.61 -6.69
C GLU A 11 -0.38 -18.91 -6.21
N ARG A 12 -0.85 -20.16 -6.37
CA ARG A 12 -2.16 -20.59 -5.84
C ARG A 12 -2.22 -20.43 -4.33
N ARG A 13 -1.14 -20.76 -3.62
CA ARG A 13 -1.05 -20.59 -2.17
C ARG A 13 -1.16 -19.13 -1.75
N ILE A 14 -0.52 -18.22 -2.48
CA ILE A 14 -0.67 -16.77 -2.24
C ILE A 14 -2.14 -16.35 -2.43
N ASP A 15 -2.81 -16.77 -3.50
CA ASP A 15 -4.23 -16.43 -3.72
C ASP A 15 -5.13 -16.89 -2.58
N GLU A 16 -4.93 -18.12 -2.09
CA GLU A 16 -5.68 -18.67 -0.94
C GLU A 16 -5.45 -17.86 0.34
N LEU A 17 -4.18 -17.52 0.65
CA LEU A 17 -3.81 -16.75 1.82
C LEU A 17 -4.38 -15.32 1.77
N MET A 18 -4.31 -14.68 0.60
CA MET A 18 -4.86 -13.34 0.38
C MET A 18 -6.39 -13.32 0.54
N ALA A 19 -7.09 -14.33 -0.01
CA ALA A 19 -8.54 -14.44 0.16
C ALA A 19 -8.95 -14.61 1.63
N GLN A 20 -8.22 -15.44 2.39
CA GLN A 20 -8.46 -15.62 3.83
C GLN A 20 -8.17 -14.34 4.63
N GLN A 21 -7.06 -13.67 4.33
CA GLN A 21 -6.66 -12.44 4.99
C GLN A 21 -7.69 -11.32 4.77
N ILE A 22 -8.23 -11.16 3.56
CA ILE A 22 -9.24 -10.14 3.27
C ILE A 22 -10.55 -10.43 4.02
N GLY A 23 -10.90 -11.71 4.19
CA GLY A 23 -12.12 -12.14 4.88
C GLY A 23 -12.05 -12.09 6.41
N SER A 24 -10.86 -12.07 7.02
CA SER A 24 -10.72 -12.06 8.48
C SER A 24 -10.97 -10.69 9.10
N ALA A 25 -11.72 -10.66 10.21
CA ALA A 25 -11.92 -9.46 11.02
C ALA A 25 -10.85 -9.28 12.12
N ASP A 26 -10.08 -10.33 12.45
CA ASP A 26 -9.01 -10.27 13.44
C ASP A 26 -7.72 -9.72 12.81
N TYR A 27 -7.20 -8.64 13.37
CA TYR A 27 -5.95 -8.05 12.92
C TYR A 27 -4.76 -9.01 13.05
N ALA A 28 -4.68 -9.77 14.15
CA ALA A 28 -3.55 -10.67 14.37
C ALA A 28 -3.53 -11.80 13.35
N GLU A 29 -4.70 -12.39 13.08
CA GLU A 29 -4.88 -13.37 12.02
C GLU A 29 -4.52 -12.81 10.64
N ARG A 30 -5.03 -11.63 10.27
CA ARG A 30 -4.70 -10.98 8.99
C ARG A 30 -3.20 -10.80 8.80
N LYS A 31 -2.50 -10.33 9.84
CA LYS A 31 -1.06 -10.14 9.80
C LYS A 31 -0.33 -11.46 9.60
N ARG A 32 -0.69 -12.50 10.37
CA ARG A 32 -0.07 -13.83 10.27
C ARG A 32 -0.19 -14.41 8.86
N LEU A 33 -1.37 -14.32 8.25
CA LEU A 33 -1.61 -14.80 6.88
C LEU A 33 -0.77 -14.02 5.85
N PHE A 34 -0.66 -12.69 6.00
CA PHE A 34 0.15 -11.87 5.11
C PHE A 34 1.66 -12.06 5.32
N ASP A 35 2.12 -12.36 6.53
CA ASP A 35 3.51 -12.73 6.80
C ASP A 35 3.88 -14.04 6.06
N GLU A 36 2.95 -15.01 5.96
CA GLU A 36 3.16 -16.23 5.16
C GLU A 36 3.27 -15.93 3.65
N VAL A 37 2.46 -15.00 3.13
CA VAL A 37 2.61 -14.52 1.74
C VAL A 37 4.00 -13.91 1.51
N GLN A 38 4.47 -13.07 2.43
CA GLN A 38 5.80 -12.45 2.34
C GLN A 38 6.92 -13.50 2.36
N GLN A 39 6.78 -14.57 3.14
CA GLN A 39 7.72 -15.68 3.17
C GLN A 39 7.79 -16.39 1.81
N ILE A 40 6.65 -16.68 1.17
CA ILE A 40 6.60 -17.31 -0.15
C ILE A 40 7.25 -16.41 -1.22
N LEU A 41 6.98 -15.10 -1.18
CA LEU A 41 7.59 -14.14 -2.09
C LEU A 41 9.12 -14.06 -1.91
N TYR A 42 9.62 -14.18 -0.68
CA TYR A 42 11.04 -14.24 -0.39
C TYR A 42 11.69 -15.52 -0.96
N GLU A 43 11.01 -16.67 -0.86
CA GLU A 43 11.51 -17.96 -1.34
C GLU A 43 11.57 -18.05 -2.86
N HIS A 44 10.54 -17.56 -3.56
CA HIS A 44 10.44 -17.67 -5.01
C HIS A 44 10.97 -16.45 -5.77
N GLN A 45 11.23 -15.34 -5.08
CA GLN A 45 11.80 -14.10 -5.62
C GLN A 45 11.16 -13.63 -6.95
N PRO A 46 9.81 -13.58 -7.08
CA PRO A 46 9.17 -13.17 -8.33
C PRO A 46 9.29 -11.66 -8.60
N VAL A 47 9.70 -10.88 -7.60
CA VAL A 47 9.83 -9.42 -7.65
C VAL A 47 11.17 -9.00 -7.06
N VAL A 48 11.81 -8.01 -7.70
CA VAL A 48 13.00 -7.35 -7.15
C VAL A 48 12.55 -6.17 -6.29
N TYR A 49 12.65 -6.31 -4.97
CA TYR A 49 12.45 -5.21 -4.04
C TYR A 49 13.68 -4.31 -4.01
N PHE A 50 13.51 -3.02 -4.33
CA PHE A 50 14.61 -2.06 -4.36
C PHE A 50 14.69 -1.21 -3.09
N ALA A 51 13.76 -0.27 -2.91
CA ALA A 51 13.68 0.59 -1.74
C ALA A 51 12.28 1.17 -1.59
N ALA A 52 11.90 1.53 -0.35
CA ALA A 52 10.71 2.34 -0.12
C ALA A 52 10.94 3.76 -0.64
N GLN A 53 10.11 4.22 -1.57
CA GLN A 53 10.23 5.54 -2.18
C GLN A 53 9.96 6.65 -1.16
N LYS A 54 10.85 7.65 -1.12
CA LYS A 54 10.60 8.91 -0.39
C LYS A 54 9.84 9.88 -1.30
N TRP A 55 8.80 10.49 -0.76
CA TRP A 55 7.98 11.48 -1.46
C TRP A 55 8.21 12.86 -0.84
N TYR A 56 8.48 13.85 -1.70
CA TYR A 56 8.58 15.25 -1.30
C TYR A 56 7.57 16.06 -2.12
N VAL A 57 6.78 16.88 -1.43
CA VAL A 57 5.81 17.77 -2.08
C VAL A 57 6.03 19.18 -1.56
N ALA A 58 6.31 20.10 -2.48
CA ALA A 58 6.37 21.51 -2.17
C ALA A 58 4.97 22.12 -2.21
N VAL A 59 4.65 22.94 -1.22
CA VAL A 59 3.41 23.71 -1.14
C VAL A 59 3.72 25.18 -0.97
N SER A 60 2.83 26.06 -1.42
CA SER A 60 2.97 27.50 -1.22
C SER A 60 3.02 27.83 0.27
N SER A 61 3.90 28.75 0.68
CA SER A 61 3.99 29.24 2.07
C SER A 61 2.72 29.93 2.57
N ARG A 62 1.79 30.24 1.65
CA ARG A 62 0.48 30.80 1.97
C ARG A 62 -0.55 29.73 2.34
N LEU A 63 -0.31 28.47 2.00
CA LEU A 63 -1.23 27.39 2.38
C LEU A 63 -1.07 27.08 3.86
N VAL A 64 -2.20 27.02 4.56
CA VAL A 64 -2.27 26.64 5.97
C VAL A 64 -3.09 25.35 6.11
N ASN A 65 -2.90 24.65 7.23
CA ASN A 65 -3.55 23.37 7.55
C ASN A 65 -3.21 22.20 6.62
N VAL A 66 -2.18 22.33 5.79
CA VAL A 66 -1.72 21.23 4.94
C VAL A 66 -1.15 20.11 5.81
N THR A 67 -1.79 18.94 5.78
CA THR A 67 -1.34 17.74 6.49
C THR A 67 -0.96 16.67 5.48
N PRO A 68 0.33 16.28 5.36
CA PRO A 68 0.72 15.21 4.45
C PRO A 68 0.22 13.85 4.96
N ALA A 69 -0.26 13.02 4.04
CA ALA A 69 -0.61 11.63 4.28
C ALA A 69 0.05 10.71 3.24
N LEU A 70 0.18 9.42 3.55
CA LEU A 70 0.62 8.40 2.61
C LEU A 70 -0.50 8.03 1.62
N TYR A 71 -1.04 9.05 0.94
CA TYR A 71 -2.10 8.91 -0.05
C TYR A 71 -1.55 9.26 -1.43
N GLN A 72 -1.60 8.30 -2.35
CA GLN A 72 -1.17 8.46 -3.73
C GLN A 72 -2.39 8.83 -4.60
N PRO A 73 -2.27 9.71 -5.62
CA PRO A 73 -1.05 10.39 -6.09
C PRO A 73 -0.80 11.76 -5.42
N LEU A 74 -1.74 12.29 -4.64
CA LEU A 74 -1.68 13.64 -4.08
C LEU A 74 -1.69 13.59 -2.55
N PRO A 75 -0.52 13.51 -1.88
CA PRO A 75 -0.43 13.26 -0.44
C PRO A 75 -0.95 14.40 0.42
N VAL A 76 -1.19 15.58 -0.15
CA VAL A 76 -1.66 16.78 0.56
C VAL A 76 -3.15 17.05 0.41
N LEU A 77 -3.88 16.31 -0.44
CA LEU A 77 -5.29 16.61 -0.77
C LEU A 77 -6.31 15.68 -0.12
N TRP A 78 -5.89 14.75 0.73
CA TRP A 78 -6.80 13.82 1.40
C TRP A 78 -7.81 14.52 2.34
N ALA A 79 -7.47 15.70 2.85
CA ALA A 79 -8.30 16.56 3.70
C ALA A 79 -8.43 17.98 3.08
N ALA A 80 -8.78 18.03 1.79
CA ALA A 80 -8.78 19.27 1.01
C ALA A 80 -9.69 20.37 1.58
N ASP A 81 -10.77 20.00 2.25
CA ASP A 81 -11.72 20.89 2.92
C ASP A 81 -11.12 21.67 4.09
N THR A 82 -10.02 21.17 4.68
CA THR A 82 -9.32 21.82 5.78
C THR A 82 -8.30 22.87 5.32
N ILE A 83 -7.91 22.83 4.05
CA ILE A 83 -6.83 23.66 3.49
C ILE A 83 -7.36 25.07 3.23
N ALA A 84 -6.60 26.08 3.67
CA ALA A 84 -6.92 27.47 3.44
C ALA A 84 -5.73 28.27 2.94
N VAL A 85 -5.99 29.48 2.44
CA VAL A 85 -4.99 30.40 1.90
C VAL A 85 -4.89 31.63 2.78
N ARG A 86 -3.68 31.95 3.27
CA ARG A 86 -3.41 33.19 3.98
C ARG A 86 -3.57 34.40 3.04
N PRO A 87 -4.27 35.48 3.46
CA PRO A 87 -4.32 36.72 2.70
C PRO A 87 -2.91 37.31 2.51
N ARG A 88 -2.76 38.16 1.50
CA ARG A 88 -1.50 38.85 1.22
C ARG A 88 -1.31 40.01 2.19
#